data_AF-A0A1V5J2F1-F1
#
_entry.id   AF-A0A1V5J2F1-F1
#
_cell.length_a   1.000
_cell.length_b   1.000
_cell.length_c   1.000
_cell.angle_alpha   90.00
_cell.angle_beta   90.00
_cell.angle_gamma   90.00
#
_symmetry.space_group_name_H-M   'P 1'
#
loop_
_entity.id
_entity.type
_entity.pdbx_description
1 polymer ?
#
loop_
_entity_poly.entity_id
_entity_poly.type
_entity_poly.pdbx_seq_one_letter_code
_entity_poly.pdbx_strand_id
1 'polypeptide(L)'
;MHPTKPRIQEIYEFAKKMNYRRLGLIFCVGLAKEAKMVSDILSNQGFDVVSVVCKVGTVPKEEIGVKEEEKIFIGQHETMCNPIAQALIVNRQKTQFNILLGLCVGHDSLFFKYAKAPTTVLAVKDRVTGHNPLAAVYTSGSYYAWINKPENK
;
A
#
# COMPACT_ATOMS: atom_id res chain seq x y z
N MET A 1 -24.28 -2.47 18.53
CA MET A 1 -23.60 -2.50 17.21
C MET A 1 -22.80 -3.79 17.13
N HIS A 2 -23.04 -4.65 16.14
CA HIS A 2 -22.39 -5.96 16.02
C HIS A 2 -21.62 -6.04 14.68
N PRO A 3 -20.35 -5.59 14.61
CA PRO A 3 -19.56 -5.72 13.41
C PRO A 3 -19.25 -7.21 13.16
N THR A 4 -19.65 -7.72 12.00
CA THR A 4 -19.56 -9.16 11.68
C THR A 4 -18.47 -9.50 10.67
N LYS A 5 -17.90 -8.50 9.97
CA LYS A 5 -16.99 -8.72 8.84
C LYS A 5 -15.75 -7.85 8.95
N PRO A 6 -14.55 -8.43 8.80
CA PRO A 6 -13.33 -7.64 8.66
C PRO A 6 -13.26 -7.00 7.27
N ARG A 7 -12.44 -5.94 7.15
CA ARG A 7 -12.24 -5.18 5.91
C ARG A 7 -11.89 -6.05 4.69
N ILE A 8 -11.05 -7.07 4.86
CA ILE A 8 -10.68 -7.99 3.76
C ILE A 8 -11.91 -8.73 3.21
N GLN A 9 -12.86 -9.09 4.08
CA GLN A 9 -14.11 -9.72 3.68
C GLN A 9 -15.03 -8.75 2.95
N GLU A 10 -15.17 -7.53 3.46
CA GLU A 10 -15.93 -6.49 2.78
C GLU A 10 -15.40 -6.22 1.37
N ILE A 11 -14.07 -6.20 1.20
CA ILE A 11 -13.41 -5.97 -0.09
C ILE A 11 -13.80 -7.02 -1.13
N TYR A 12 -13.67 -8.31 -0.82
CA TYR A 12 -13.97 -9.35 -1.81
C TYR A 12 -15.49 -9.48 -2.04
N GLU A 13 -16.33 -9.22 -1.04
CA GLU A 13 -17.80 -9.19 -1.22
C GLU A 13 -18.23 -8.02 -2.09
N PHE A 14 -17.66 -6.84 -1.88
CA PHE A 14 -17.88 -5.67 -2.73
C PHE A 14 -17.47 -5.95 -4.17
N ALA A 15 -16.27 -6.49 -4.38
CA ALA A 15 -15.79 -6.83 -5.72
C ALA A 15 -16.70 -7.86 -6.43
N LYS A 16 -17.23 -8.85 -5.71
CA LYS A 16 -18.24 -9.80 -6.24
C LYS A 16 -19.52 -9.09 -6.66
N LYS A 17 -20.08 -8.22 -5.80
CA LYS A 17 -21.31 -7.47 -6.09
C LYS A 17 -21.15 -6.54 -7.29
N MET A 18 -19.96 -6.00 -7.51
CA MET A 18 -19.63 -5.16 -8.66
C MET A 18 -19.31 -5.95 -9.94
N ASN A 19 -19.39 -7.29 -9.90
CA ASN A 19 -19.01 -8.19 -11.00
C ASN A 19 -17.57 -7.97 -11.50
N TYR A 20 -16.67 -7.58 -10.59
CA TYR A 20 -15.25 -7.50 -10.91
C TYR A 20 -14.65 -8.90 -11.00
N ARG A 21 -13.72 -9.09 -11.93
CA ARG A 21 -12.99 -10.32 -12.18
C ARG A 21 -11.51 -10.15 -11.90
N ARG A 22 -10.93 -9.03 -12.35
CA ARG A 22 -9.51 -8.73 -12.19
C ARG A 22 -9.26 -7.65 -11.14
N LEU A 23 -8.52 -7.98 -10.10
CA LEU A 23 -8.16 -7.09 -9.00
C LEU A 23 -6.68 -6.75 -9.04
N GLY A 24 -6.35 -5.50 -8.74
CA GLY A 24 -4.96 -5.08 -8.52
C GLY A 24 -4.60 -5.15 -7.04
N LEU A 25 -3.47 -5.79 -6.71
CA LEU A 25 -2.89 -5.79 -5.37
C LEU A 25 -1.55 -5.04 -5.39
N ILE A 26 -1.53 -3.86 -4.78
CA ILE A 26 -0.39 -2.94 -4.85
C ILE A 26 0.20 -2.82 -3.46
N PHE A 27 1.47 -3.23 -3.31
CA PHE A 27 2.02 -3.46 -1.98
C PHE A 27 3.47 -2.99 -1.83
N CYS A 28 3.85 -2.69 -0.58
CA CYS A 28 5.22 -2.45 -0.22
C CYS A 28 5.98 -3.76 -0.03
N VAL A 29 7.25 -3.82 -0.45
CA VAL A 29 8.12 -5.00 -0.26
C VAL A 29 8.20 -5.44 1.21
N GLY A 30 8.11 -4.49 2.16
CA GLY A 30 8.07 -4.79 3.59
C GLY A 30 6.82 -5.53 4.07
N LEU A 31 5.78 -5.68 3.24
CA LEU A 31 4.58 -6.47 3.50
C LEU A 31 4.42 -7.60 2.47
N ALA A 32 5.51 -8.12 1.91
CA ALA A 32 5.43 -9.13 0.85
C ALA A 32 4.77 -10.44 1.32
N LYS A 33 4.96 -10.83 2.59
CA LYS A 33 4.33 -12.03 3.16
C LYS A 33 2.81 -11.84 3.27
N GLU A 34 2.38 -10.69 3.78
CA GLU A 34 0.98 -10.30 3.91
C GLU A 34 0.34 -10.16 2.53
N ALA A 35 1.05 -9.60 1.55
CA ALA A 35 0.59 -9.51 0.16
C ALA A 35 0.33 -10.90 -0.44
N LYS A 36 1.20 -11.88 -0.18
CA LYS A 36 0.98 -13.27 -0.60
C LYS A 36 -0.28 -13.85 0.03
N MET A 37 -0.46 -13.69 1.33
CA MET A 37 -1.67 -14.16 2.03
C MET A 37 -2.95 -13.51 1.47
N VAL A 38 -2.94 -12.20 1.25
CA VAL A 38 -4.07 -11.46 0.66
C VAL A 38 -4.35 -11.93 -0.76
N SER A 39 -3.30 -12.12 -1.57
CA SER A 39 -3.43 -12.64 -2.94
C SER A 39 -4.09 -14.03 -2.96
N ASP A 40 -3.71 -14.91 -2.03
CA ASP A 40 -4.28 -16.26 -1.93
C ASP A 40 -5.74 -16.21 -1.49
N ILE A 41 -6.08 -15.37 -0.51
CA ILE A 41 -7.48 -15.13 -0.10
C ILE A 41 -8.31 -14.68 -1.31
N LEU A 42 -7.87 -13.68 -2.05
CA LEU A 42 -8.59 -13.15 -3.22
C LEU A 42 -8.69 -14.19 -4.35
N SER A 43 -7.62 -14.92 -4.63
CA SER A 43 -7.60 -15.96 -5.67
C SER A 43 -8.57 -17.10 -5.32
N ASN A 44 -8.61 -17.52 -4.05
CA ASN A 44 -9.57 -18.52 -3.55
C ASN A 44 -11.03 -18.05 -3.64
N GLN A 45 -11.26 -16.73 -3.68
CA GLN A 45 -12.60 -16.16 -3.92
C GLN A 45 -12.96 -16.10 -5.42
N GLY A 46 -12.07 -16.53 -6.32
CA GLY A 46 -12.29 -16.62 -7.77
C GLY A 46 -11.87 -15.38 -8.56
N PHE A 47 -11.02 -14.52 -8.00
CA PHE A 47 -10.51 -13.33 -8.69
C PHE A 47 -9.17 -13.62 -9.39
N ASP A 48 -8.96 -12.97 -10.53
CA ASP A 48 -7.65 -12.84 -11.17
C ASP A 48 -6.88 -11.68 -10.52
N VAL A 49 -5.77 -11.98 -9.84
CA VAL A 49 -5.03 -11.00 -9.02
C VAL A 49 -3.75 -10.58 -9.73
N VAL A 50 -3.69 -9.29 -10.09
CA VAL A 50 -2.47 -8.63 -10.59
C VAL A 50 -1.75 -8.00 -9.41
N SER A 51 -0.61 -8.56 -9.01
CA SER A 51 0.19 -8.01 -7.90
C SER A 51 1.35 -7.14 -8.41
N VAL A 52 1.60 -6.00 -7.75
CA VAL A 52 2.70 -5.09 -8.09
C VAL A 52 3.41 -4.57 -6.85
N VAL A 53 4.68 -4.94 -6.68
CA VAL A 53 5.53 -4.52 -5.55
C VAL A 53 6.08 -3.10 -5.74
N CYS A 54 6.30 -2.37 -4.65
CA CYS A 54 6.74 -0.97 -4.70
C CYS A 54 8.08 -0.74 -5.39
N LYS A 55 8.96 -1.74 -5.44
CA LYS A 55 10.30 -1.68 -6.07
C LYS A 55 10.28 -1.99 -7.58
N VAL A 56 9.09 -1.98 -8.20
CA VAL A 56 8.93 -2.31 -9.61
C VAL A 56 9.78 -1.40 -10.50
N GLY A 57 10.40 -2.00 -11.51
CA GLY A 57 11.31 -1.32 -12.45
C GLY A 57 12.77 -1.25 -12.00
N THR A 58 13.09 -1.60 -10.75
CA THR A 58 14.47 -1.69 -10.25
C THR A 58 15.28 -0.40 -10.47
N VAL A 59 14.61 0.75 -10.43
CA VAL A 59 15.25 2.04 -10.69
C VAL A 59 16.12 2.43 -9.48
N PRO A 60 17.40 2.77 -9.66
CA PRO A 60 18.26 3.21 -8.57
C PRO A 60 17.79 4.53 -7.98
N LYS A 61 18.04 4.77 -6.69
CA LYS A 61 17.70 6.04 -6.02
C LYS A 61 18.52 7.23 -6.54
N GLU A 62 19.67 6.97 -7.15
CA GLU A 62 20.57 7.95 -7.75
C GLU A 62 19.88 8.72 -8.88
N GLU A 63 18.90 8.10 -9.56
CA GLU A 63 18.09 8.74 -10.61
C GLU A 63 17.23 9.90 -10.09
N ILE A 64 16.95 9.93 -8.78
CA ILE A 64 16.24 11.04 -8.11
C ILE A 64 17.19 11.91 -7.29
N GLY A 65 18.50 11.78 -7.51
CA GLY A 65 19.52 12.62 -6.89
C GLY A 65 19.93 12.22 -5.48
N VAL A 66 19.52 11.04 -4.99
CA VAL A 66 20.01 10.52 -3.70
C VAL A 66 21.47 10.12 -3.86
N LYS A 67 22.33 10.70 -3.03
CA LYS A 67 23.77 10.42 -3.04
C LYS A 67 24.08 9.09 -2.38
N GLU A 68 25.26 8.55 -2.64
CA GLU A 68 25.70 7.25 -2.11
C GLU A 68 25.70 7.25 -0.56
N GLU A 69 26.17 8.34 0.03
CA GLU A 69 26.22 8.55 1.48
C GLU A 69 24.86 8.73 2.14
N GLU A 70 23.81 9.01 1.36
CA GLU A 70 22.42 9.15 1.83
C GLU A 70 21.63 7.84 1.73
N LYS A 71 22.22 6.80 1.14
CA LYS A 71 21.62 5.46 1.09
C LYS A 71 21.57 4.82 2.47
N ILE A 72 20.61 3.92 2.66
CA ILE A 72 20.51 3.13 3.89
C ILE A 72 21.64 2.08 3.92
N PHE A 73 21.92 1.48 2.77
CA PHE A 73 22.99 0.53 2.51
C PHE A 73 24.05 1.18 1.62
N ILE A 74 24.93 1.96 2.24
CA ILE A 74 26.05 2.63 1.58
C ILE A 74 26.95 1.57 0.89
N GLY A 75 27.34 1.85 -0.35
CA GLY A 75 28.14 0.99 -1.21
C GLY A 75 27.34 -0.09 -1.94
N GLN A 76 26.00 -0.07 -1.85
CA GLN A 76 25.13 -1.08 -2.44
C GLN A 76 24.06 -0.46 -3.34
N HIS A 77 23.53 -1.28 -4.25
CA HIS A 77 22.39 -0.88 -5.06
C HIS A 77 21.14 -0.75 -4.18
N GLU A 78 20.50 0.41 -4.23
CA GLU A 78 19.21 0.64 -3.60
C GLU A 78 18.15 1.01 -4.63
N THR A 79 17.23 0.09 -4.86
CA THR A 79 16.06 0.38 -5.71
C THR A 79 15.14 1.38 -5.02
N MET A 80 14.70 2.42 -5.73
CA MET A 80 13.67 3.35 -5.25
C MET A 80 12.27 2.75 -5.38
N CYS A 81 11.30 3.30 -4.63
CA CYS A 81 9.91 2.92 -4.80
C CYS A 81 9.30 3.68 -5.99
N ASN A 82 8.47 3.02 -6.81
CA ASN A 82 7.90 3.61 -8.02
C ASN A 82 6.36 3.49 -8.05
N PRO A 83 5.63 4.37 -7.34
CA PRO A 83 4.17 4.28 -7.21
C PRO A 83 3.44 4.62 -8.52
N ILE A 84 4.05 5.46 -9.36
CA ILE A 84 3.51 5.81 -10.67
C ILE A 84 3.58 4.59 -11.60
N ALA A 85 4.71 3.88 -11.64
CA ALA A 85 4.81 2.65 -12.40
C ALA A 85 3.83 1.57 -11.88
N GLN A 86 3.63 1.46 -10.56
CA GLN A 86 2.61 0.57 -10.00
C GLN A 86 1.22 0.88 -10.59
N ALA A 87 0.81 2.15 -10.60
CA ALA A 87 -0.47 2.58 -11.17
C ALA A 87 -0.56 2.29 -12.68
N LEU A 88 0.49 2.60 -13.44
CA LEU A 88 0.51 2.37 -14.89
C LEU A 88 0.46 0.88 -15.25
N ILE A 89 1.08 0.01 -14.46
CA ILE A 89 1.03 -1.44 -14.67
C ILE A 89 -0.39 -1.96 -14.46
N VAL A 90 -1.05 -1.63 -13.35
CA VAL A 90 -2.43 -2.11 -13.11
C VAL A 90 -3.42 -1.54 -14.12
N ASN A 91 -3.21 -0.30 -14.57
CA ASN A 91 -3.97 0.29 -15.68
C ASN A 91 -3.78 -0.49 -17.00
N ARG A 92 -2.54 -0.87 -17.35
CA ARG A 92 -2.24 -1.68 -18.55
C ARG A 92 -2.85 -3.08 -18.44
N GLN A 93 -2.83 -3.64 -17.24
CA GLN A 93 -3.45 -4.94 -16.94
C GLN A 93 -4.99 -4.88 -16.87
N LYS A 94 -5.58 -3.68 -16.98
CA LYS A 94 -7.03 -3.45 -16.95
C LYS A 94 -7.67 -4.02 -15.68
N THR A 95 -7.04 -3.80 -14.53
CA THR A 95 -7.67 -4.12 -13.24
C THR A 95 -8.96 -3.30 -13.10
N GLN A 96 -9.98 -3.88 -12.46
CA GLN A 96 -11.29 -3.25 -12.29
C GLN A 96 -11.44 -2.63 -10.90
N PHE A 97 -10.62 -3.08 -9.95
CA PHE A 97 -10.55 -2.54 -8.60
C PHE A 97 -9.17 -2.80 -8.01
N ASN A 98 -8.62 -1.80 -7.32
CA ASN A 98 -7.28 -1.86 -6.75
C ASN A 98 -7.33 -1.87 -5.22
N ILE A 99 -6.42 -2.63 -4.62
CA ILE A 99 -6.28 -2.80 -3.18
C ILE A 99 -4.84 -2.46 -2.81
N LEU A 100 -4.66 -1.44 -1.98
CA LEU A 100 -3.34 -1.02 -1.49
C LEU A 100 -3.03 -1.69 -0.16
N LEU A 101 -1.77 -2.11 -0.04
CA LEU A 101 -1.23 -2.77 1.14
C LEU A 101 0.13 -2.16 1.51
N GLY A 102 0.07 -1.19 2.41
CA GLY A 102 1.21 -0.68 3.15
C GLY A 102 2.17 0.18 2.32
N LEU A 103 1.69 1.05 1.42
CA LEU A 103 2.56 2.11 0.89
C LEU A 103 2.65 3.28 1.86
N CYS A 104 3.68 4.11 1.68
CA CYS A 104 3.86 5.34 2.46
C CYS A 104 2.87 6.42 2.01
N VAL A 105 2.61 7.42 2.86
CA VAL A 105 1.69 8.55 2.58
C VAL A 105 1.86 9.17 1.17
N GLY A 106 3.07 9.55 0.80
CA GLY A 106 3.34 10.13 -0.52
C GLY A 106 3.16 9.13 -1.68
N HIS A 107 3.41 7.85 -1.43
CA HIS A 107 3.30 6.81 -2.46
C HIS A 107 1.85 6.39 -2.71
N ASP A 108 1.04 6.28 -1.65
CA ASP A 108 -0.42 6.10 -1.77
C ASP A 108 -1.02 7.25 -2.58
N SER A 109 -0.67 8.49 -2.21
CA SER A 109 -1.17 9.70 -2.85
C SER A 109 -0.85 9.74 -4.35
N LEU A 110 0.40 9.44 -4.72
CA LEU A 110 0.80 9.38 -6.12
C LEU A 110 0.13 8.22 -6.85
N PHE A 111 0.03 7.04 -6.25
CA PHE A 111 -0.69 5.92 -6.88
C PHE A 111 -2.14 6.31 -7.19
N PHE A 112 -2.87 6.88 -6.23
CA PHE A 112 -4.26 7.30 -6.43
C PHE A 112 -4.41 8.30 -7.57
N LYS A 113 -3.47 9.25 -7.70
CA LYS A 113 -3.49 10.24 -8.77
C LYS A 113 -3.42 9.62 -10.17
N TYR A 114 -2.69 8.51 -10.34
CA TYR A 114 -2.45 7.89 -11.65
C TYR A 114 -3.26 6.61 -11.90
N ALA A 115 -3.87 6.01 -10.88
CA ALA A 115 -4.71 4.83 -11.04
C ALA A 115 -6.04 5.19 -11.71
N LYS A 116 -6.48 4.38 -12.68
CA LYS A 116 -7.75 4.58 -13.39
C LYS A 116 -8.92 3.88 -12.72
N ALA A 117 -8.70 2.68 -12.18
CA ALA A 117 -9.73 1.92 -11.49
C ALA A 117 -9.95 2.45 -10.06
N PRO A 118 -11.18 2.34 -9.51
CA PRO A 118 -11.44 2.65 -8.12
C PRO A 118 -10.50 1.87 -7.20
N THR A 119 -10.07 2.52 -6.13
CA THR A 119 -9.00 2.02 -5.28
C THR A 119 -9.41 2.09 -3.82
N THR A 120 -9.09 1.06 -3.05
CA THR A 120 -9.25 1.01 -1.60
C THR A 120 -7.94 0.66 -0.92
N VAL A 121 -7.85 0.92 0.38
CA VAL A 121 -6.71 0.57 1.22
C VAL A 121 -7.13 -0.52 2.18
N LEU A 122 -6.39 -1.63 2.18
CA LEU A 122 -6.53 -2.69 3.17
C LEU A 122 -5.77 -2.34 4.45
N ALA A 123 -4.53 -1.88 4.30
CA ALA A 123 -3.73 -1.36 5.41
C ALA A 123 -2.74 -0.29 4.90
N VAL A 124 -2.50 0.76 5.69
CA VAL A 124 -1.50 1.80 5.38
C VAL A 124 -0.13 1.40 5.92
N LYS A 125 0.95 2.06 5.46
CA LYS A 125 2.25 1.87 6.12
C LYS A 125 2.31 2.65 7.43
N ASP A 126 2.21 1.91 8.52
CA ASP A 126 2.57 2.38 9.85
C ASP A 126 3.36 1.27 10.54
N ARG A 127 4.68 1.42 10.62
CA ARG A 127 5.53 0.41 11.27
C ARG A 127 5.46 0.48 12.79
N VAL A 128 5.08 1.63 13.34
CA VAL A 128 5.08 1.87 14.78
C VAL A 128 3.88 1.17 15.42
N THR A 129 2.70 1.29 14.80
CA THR A 129 1.44 0.73 15.33
C THR A 129 1.05 -0.62 14.70
N GLY A 130 1.93 -1.22 13.91
CA GLY A 130 1.62 -2.48 13.20
C GLY A 130 0.50 -2.31 12.17
N HIS A 131 0.55 -1.21 11.40
CA HIS A 131 -0.40 -0.85 10.35
C HIS A 131 -1.79 -0.45 10.85
N ASN A 132 -1.89 -0.02 12.11
CA ASN A 132 -3.10 0.47 12.76
C ASN A 132 -2.95 1.94 13.22
N PRO A 133 -2.92 2.92 12.28
CA PRO A 133 -2.57 4.31 12.58
C PRO A 133 -3.53 4.99 13.56
N LEU A 134 -4.77 4.50 13.68
CA LEU A 134 -5.72 5.03 14.65
C LEU A 134 -5.28 4.77 16.10
N ALA A 135 -4.40 3.80 16.35
CA ALA A 135 -3.85 3.58 17.69
C ALA A 135 -3.15 4.84 18.23
N ALA A 136 -2.39 5.55 17.39
CA ALA A 136 -1.73 6.81 17.77
C ALA A 136 -2.74 7.94 18.00
N VAL A 137 -3.82 7.99 17.21
CA VAL A 137 -4.91 8.96 17.38
C VAL A 137 -5.66 8.72 18.69
N TYR A 138 -6.03 7.48 18.98
CA TYR A 138 -6.75 7.12 20.21
C TYR A 138 -5.94 7.42 21.48
N THR A 139 -4.62 7.46 21.36
CA THR A 139 -3.70 7.72 22.47
C THR A 139 -3.02 9.08 22.35
N SER A 140 -3.55 9.98 21.51
CA SER A 140 -3.04 11.35 21.35
C SER A 140 -3.27 12.24 22.58
N GLY A 141 -4.03 11.76 23.58
CA GLY A 141 -4.14 12.41 24.89
C GLY A 141 -3.18 11.85 25.95
N SER A 142 -2.43 10.79 25.64
CA SER A 142 -1.57 10.08 26.58
C SER A 142 -0.21 9.70 25.96
N TYR A 143 -0.04 8.45 25.53
CA TYR A 143 1.23 7.91 25.02
C TYR A 143 1.76 8.67 23.79
N TYR A 144 0.86 9.24 22.98
CA TYR A 144 1.20 10.04 21.81
C TYR A 144 0.77 11.51 21.95
N ALA A 145 0.70 12.04 23.18
CA ALA A 145 0.34 13.44 23.43
C ALA A 145 1.23 14.47 22.71
N TRP A 146 2.46 14.07 22.36
CA TRP A 146 3.38 14.90 21.60
C TRP A 146 2.92 15.19 20.17
N ILE A 147 2.07 14.35 19.55
CA ILE A 147 1.52 14.59 18.20
C ILE A 147 0.67 15.87 18.15
N ASN A 148 0.03 16.22 19.27
CA ASN A 148 -0.81 17.42 19.38
C ASN A 148 -0.03 18.69 19.70
N LYS A 149 1.28 18.60 19.92
CA LYS A 149 2.13 19.77 20.14
C LYS A 149 2.60 20.30 18.78
N PRO A 150 2.59 21.62 18.56
CA PRO A 150 3.23 22.17 17.37
C PRO A 150 4.69 21.73 17.32
N GLU A 151 5.20 21.43 16.12
CA GLU A 151 6.63 21.19 15.93
C GLU A 151 7.37 22.45 16.41
N ASN A 152 8.24 22.30 17.40
CA ASN A 152 9.14 23.38 17.81
C ASN A 152 10.01 23.73 16.59
N LYS A 153 9.73 24.89 15.98
CA LYS A 153 10.65 25.53 15.03
C LYS A 153 11.84 26.10 15.77
#